data_AF-A0A7S2KRD3-F1
#
_entry.id   AF-A0A7S2KRD3-F1
#
_cell.length_a   1.000
_cell.length_b   1.000
_cell.length_c   1.000
_cell.angle_alpha   90.00
_cell.angle_beta   90.00
_cell.angle_gamma   90.00
#
_symmetry.space_group_name_H-M   'P 1'
#
loop_
_entity.id
_entity.type
_entity.pdbx_description
1 polymer ?
#
loop_
_entity_poly.entity_id
_entity_poly.type
_entity_poly.pdbx_seq_one_letter_code
_entity_poly.pdbx_strand_id
1 'polypeptide(L)'
;VVLADAVLHHSSSLPFRELLPQFPLASPAALGGFRGSAWRQASPLGGSGEAPATSVEVELSTLPIDETTGLLDEAELHARLSALRAWRDLGGGELVVICVLAAASNVTGLCADVPRVTARARGAWPSAVVCWDFAAALGHRPCDLNPPGDALAAVDAAFFSPHKLWGGPGSVGVLAVKKRLLCNAVPAVPGGGVVFYVSEGGHSYIQNSEEREEAGTPNIVGCIRAGLVFHLLGQIPAGAIPDREERMLQRALDAWGAHPKIDVLGPGALAAGGAGPARTGVVSFMVRYGNDSPGLYLHYNYVAALLNDLFGVQARGGCACAGPYAQWLLGIEGLSEEFERCLKRTAQEVLRPGFVRVGVHWAMSDEDVDALIAAVQWVADHGWRLLAAYTFDRETGEWLHRLDAPER
;
A
#
# COMPACT_ATOMS: atom_id res chain seq x y z
N VAL A 1 -1.06 20.59 2.80
CA VAL A 1 -1.09 19.48 3.80
C VAL A 1 -1.52 18.20 3.11
N VAL A 2 -0.74 17.14 3.29
CA VAL A 2 -1.00 15.78 2.80
C VAL A 2 -1.31 14.90 3.99
N LEU A 3 -2.53 14.37 4.05
CA LEU A 3 -2.94 13.37 5.03
C LEU A 3 -2.77 11.99 4.41
N ALA A 4 -1.85 11.18 4.93
CA ALA A 4 -1.52 9.86 4.40
C ALA A 4 -2.01 8.77 5.35
N ASP A 5 -2.67 7.76 4.81
CA ASP A 5 -3.11 6.59 5.55
C ASP A 5 -1.91 5.71 5.95
N ALA A 6 -1.85 5.29 7.21
CA ALA A 6 -0.79 4.43 7.75
C ALA A 6 -0.77 3.02 7.13
N VAL A 7 -1.89 2.57 6.56
CA VAL A 7 -2.04 1.25 5.92
C VAL A 7 -1.59 1.28 4.45
N LEU A 8 -1.21 2.45 3.92
CA LEU A 8 -0.70 2.59 2.55
C LEU A 8 0.47 1.66 2.25
N HIS A 9 0.46 1.16 1.02
CA HIS A 9 1.69 0.66 0.42
C HIS A 9 2.70 1.81 0.33
N HIS A 10 3.95 1.57 0.75
CA HIS A 10 4.93 2.64 0.92
C HIS A 10 5.19 3.44 -0.38
N SER A 11 5.13 2.78 -1.54
CA SER A 11 5.26 3.44 -2.86
C SER A 11 4.26 4.56 -3.09
N SER A 12 3.08 4.50 -2.50
CA SER A 12 1.99 5.47 -2.66
C SER A 12 2.25 6.73 -1.82
N SER A 13 3.08 6.62 -0.78
CA SER A 13 3.50 7.74 0.08
C SER A 13 4.88 8.32 -0.28
N LEU A 14 5.72 7.55 -0.96
CA LEU A 14 7.13 7.88 -1.19
C LEU A 14 7.33 9.20 -1.95
N PRO A 15 6.61 9.48 -3.06
CA PRO A 15 6.76 10.76 -3.76
C PRO A 15 6.52 11.96 -2.85
N PHE A 16 5.53 11.88 -1.95
CA PHE A 16 5.24 12.96 -0.99
C PHE A 16 6.33 13.12 0.06
N ARG A 17 6.98 12.02 0.49
CA ARG A 17 8.12 12.08 1.40
C ARG A 17 9.34 12.73 0.74
N GLU A 18 9.59 12.44 -0.53
CA GLU A 18 10.69 13.04 -1.32
C GLU A 18 10.46 14.52 -1.66
N LEU A 19 9.22 15.01 -1.59
CA LEU A 19 8.92 16.43 -1.73
C LEU A 19 9.29 17.24 -0.47
N LEU A 20 9.23 16.65 0.73
CA LEU A 20 9.46 17.37 1.98
C LEU A 20 10.86 18.02 2.06
N PRO A 21 11.96 17.35 1.64
CA PRO A 21 13.29 17.97 1.61
C PRO A 21 13.39 19.19 0.69
N GLN A 22 12.59 19.22 -0.38
CA GLN A 22 12.64 20.25 -1.41
C GLN A 22 11.78 21.49 -1.03
N PHE A 23 10.75 21.30 -0.20
CA PHE A 23 9.77 22.33 0.16
C PHE A 23 9.43 22.34 1.67
N PRO A 24 10.40 22.63 2.56
CA PRO A 24 10.16 22.63 4.00
C PRO A 24 9.22 23.75 4.45
N LEU A 25 8.42 23.47 5.49
CA LEU A 25 7.63 24.47 6.21
C LEU A 25 8.52 25.55 6.84
N ALA A 26 8.14 26.82 6.69
CA ALA A 26 8.77 27.92 7.42
C ALA A 26 8.27 27.98 8.87
N SER A 27 7.04 27.53 9.11
CA SER A 27 6.45 27.36 10.45
C SER A 27 5.52 26.14 10.50
N PRO A 28 5.73 25.15 11.38
CA PRO A 28 4.87 23.97 11.45
C PRO A 28 3.43 24.34 11.83
N ALA A 29 2.43 23.80 11.13
CA ALA A 29 1.08 23.80 11.69
C ALA A 29 1.12 22.94 12.96
N ALA A 30 0.54 23.44 14.05
CA ALA A 30 0.51 22.74 15.34
C ALA A 30 -0.48 21.56 15.35
N LEU A 31 -0.44 20.71 14.32
CA LEU A 31 -1.16 19.45 14.26
C LEU A 31 -0.24 18.40 14.88
N GLY A 32 -0.58 17.96 16.09
CA GLY A 32 0.17 16.92 16.79
C GLY A 32 0.30 15.67 15.93
N GLY A 33 1.51 15.40 15.43
CA GLY A 33 1.82 14.16 14.70
C GLY A 33 2.75 14.26 13.48
N PHE A 34 3.83 15.06 13.50
CA PHE A 34 5.25 14.71 13.20
C PHE A 34 6.07 15.91 12.68
N ARG A 35 7.38 15.92 12.96
CA ARG A 35 8.38 16.95 12.57
C ARG A 35 8.89 16.71 11.15
N GLY A 36 8.66 17.65 10.23
CA GLY A 36 9.46 17.78 9.02
C GLY A 36 10.64 18.73 9.28
N SER A 37 11.88 18.26 9.18
CA SER A 37 13.05 19.14 9.07
C SER A 37 13.76 18.86 7.77
N ALA A 38 13.87 19.87 6.90
CA ALA A 38 14.76 19.82 5.75
C ALA A 38 15.80 20.94 5.83
N TRP A 39 17.00 20.59 5.37
CA TRP A 39 18.14 21.48 5.26
C TRP A 39 18.07 22.25 3.94
N ARG A 40 18.31 23.56 3.99
CA ARG A 40 18.55 24.35 2.77
C ARG A 40 19.83 23.84 2.09
N GLN A 41 19.71 23.43 0.83
CA GLN A 41 20.81 23.58 -0.11
C GLN A 41 20.46 24.76 -1.03
N ALA A 42 21.14 25.89 -0.82
CA ALA A 42 21.07 26.99 -1.77
C ALA A 42 21.62 26.49 -3.10
N SER A 43 20.79 26.41 -4.14
CA SER A 43 21.30 26.16 -5.50
C SER A 43 21.89 27.47 -6.06
N PRO A 44 23.16 27.47 -6.52
CA PRO A 44 23.84 28.66 -7.01
C PRO A 44 23.60 28.81 -8.51
N LEU A 45 22.41 29.23 -8.92
CA LEU A 45 22.21 29.74 -10.28
C LEU A 45 21.43 31.05 -10.22
N GLY A 46 22.20 32.13 -10.18
CA GLY A 46 21.70 33.48 -10.33
C GLY A 46 21.13 33.72 -11.71
N GLY A 47 19.93 34.27 -11.75
CA GLY A 47 19.30 34.85 -12.92
C GLY A 47 18.30 35.87 -12.42
N SER A 48 18.63 37.15 -12.61
CA SER A 48 17.84 38.32 -12.22
C SER A 48 16.48 38.32 -12.91
N GLY A 49 15.41 38.15 -12.14
CA GLY A 49 14.03 38.19 -12.60
C GLY A 49 13.13 37.62 -11.50
N GLU A 50 12.99 38.36 -10.41
CA GLU A 50 12.15 37.97 -9.27
C GLU A 50 10.67 37.93 -9.69
N ALA A 51 10.22 36.76 -10.15
CA ALA A 51 8.86 36.34 -9.79
C ALA A 51 8.87 36.12 -8.27
N PRO A 52 7.88 36.60 -7.51
CA PRO A 52 7.81 36.27 -6.09
C PRO A 52 7.75 34.75 -5.99
N ALA A 53 8.80 34.15 -5.43
CA ALA A 53 8.84 32.72 -5.19
C ALA A 53 7.64 32.42 -4.30
N THR A 54 6.59 31.84 -4.88
CA THR A 54 5.47 31.29 -4.14
C THR A 54 6.07 30.13 -3.36
N SER A 55 6.43 30.38 -2.10
CA SER A 55 6.96 29.33 -1.23
C SER A 55 5.82 28.39 -0.90
N VAL A 56 5.73 27.29 -1.64
CA VAL A 56 4.82 26.19 -1.30
C VAL A 56 5.43 25.47 -0.11
N GLU A 57 4.67 25.37 0.97
CA GLU A 57 5.06 24.60 2.15
C GLU A 57 4.27 23.29 2.19
N VAL A 58 4.98 22.18 2.38
CA VAL A 58 4.36 20.85 2.40
C VAL A 58 4.48 20.26 3.80
N GLU A 59 3.33 19.90 4.36
CA GLU A 59 3.21 19.08 5.56
C GLU A 59 2.68 17.70 5.16
N LEU A 60 3.32 16.64 5.64
CA LEU A 60 2.84 15.27 5.54
C LEU A 60 2.46 14.77 6.94
N SER A 61 1.19 14.43 7.11
CA SER A 61 0.61 13.97 8.37
C SER A 61 0.11 12.54 8.18
N THR A 62 0.69 11.58 8.90
CA THR A 62 0.24 10.18 8.84
C THR A 62 -0.93 9.98 9.78
N LEU A 63 -2.06 9.53 9.26
CA LEU A 63 -3.26 9.23 10.02
C LEU A 63 -3.06 7.93 10.81
N PRO A 64 -3.54 7.84 12.06
CA PRO A 64 -3.37 6.64 12.87
C PRO A 64 -4.25 5.49 12.36
N ILE A 65 -3.92 4.31 12.86
CA ILE A 65 -4.66 3.08 12.62
C ILE A 65 -5.70 2.96 13.73
N ASP A 66 -6.95 2.69 13.37
CA ASP A 66 -7.99 2.33 14.31
C ASP A 66 -7.72 0.92 14.83
N GLU A 67 -7.50 0.78 16.14
CA GLU A 67 -7.10 -0.48 16.78
C GLU A 67 -8.17 -1.59 16.66
N THR A 68 -9.43 -1.21 16.46
CA THR A 68 -10.55 -2.16 16.38
C THR A 68 -10.68 -2.75 14.97
N THR A 69 -10.51 -1.91 13.95
CA THR A 69 -10.73 -2.26 12.55
C THR A 69 -9.45 -2.61 11.82
N GLY A 70 -8.28 -2.14 12.30
CA GLY A 70 -7.00 -2.31 11.62
C GLY A 70 -6.86 -1.48 10.33
N LEU A 71 -7.76 -0.52 10.13
CA LEU A 71 -7.82 0.41 9.01
C LEU A 71 -7.54 1.83 9.48
N LEU A 72 -7.64 2.78 8.57
CA LEU A 72 -7.59 4.20 8.88
C LEU A 72 -8.58 4.60 9.99
N ASP A 73 -8.12 5.38 10.98
CA ASP A 73 -8.99 6.06 11.93
C ASP A 73 -9.74 7.22 11.27
N GLU A 74 -11.01 6.98 10.96
CA GLU A 74 -11.89 7.99 10.35
C GLU A 74 -12.25 9.15 11.29
N ALA A 75 -12.26 8.91 12.60
CA ALA A 75 -12.55 9.95 13.58
C ALA A 75 -11.39 10.95 13.63
N GLU A 76 -10.16 10.44 13.62
CA GLU A 76 -8.96 11.27 13.56
C GLU A 76 -8.83 11.99 12.21
N LEU A 77 -9.13 11.34 11.08
CA LEU A 77 -9.20 12.02 9.79
C LEU A 77 -10.16 13.22 9.86
N HIS A 78 -11.35 13.01 10.40
CA HIS A 78 -12.34 14.07 10.55
C HIS A 78 -11.87 15.19 11.50
N ALA A 79 -11.23 14.82 12.62
CA ALA A 79 -10.69 15.77 13.60
C ALA A 79 -9.60 16.65 12.98
N ARG A 80 -8.64 16.05 12.24
CA ARG A 80 -7.56 16.80 11.57
C ARG A 80 -8.09 17.74 10.50
N LEU A 81 -9.03 17.28 9.67
CA LEU A 81 -9.66 18.13 8.67
C LEU A 81 -10.43 19.29 9.30
N SER A 82 -11.10 19.05 10.42
CA SER A 82 -11.82 20.09 11.18
C SER A 82 -10.86 21.09 11.82
N ALA A 83 -9.72 20.64 12.36
CA ALA A 83 -8.67 21.51 12.88
C ALA A 83 -8.06 22.39 11.79
N LEU A 84 -7.77 21.83 10.61
CA LEU A 84 -7.31 22.60 9.45
C LEU A 84 -8.32 23.66 9.02
N ARG A 85 -9.63 23.33 9.04
CA ARG A 85 -10.70 24.29 8.73
C ARG A 85 -10.72 25.44 9.72
N ALA A 86 -10.66 25.14 11.03
CA ALA A 86 -10.61 26.16 12.07
C ALA A 86 -9.37 27.06 11.91
N TRP A 87 -8.21 26.49 11.60
CA TRP A 87 -6.99 27.25 11.33
C TRP A 87 -7.13 28.19 10.12
N ARG A 88 -7.73 27.71 9.01
CA ARG A 88 -8.00 28.54 7.82
C ARG A 88 -8.97 29.68 8.15
N ASP A 89 -10.04 29.38 8.87
CA ASP A 89 -11.09 30.34 9.21
C ASP A 89 -10.57 31.45 10.18
N LEU A 90 -9.46 31.18 10.89
CA LEU A 90 -8.72 32.17 11.70
C LEU A 90 -7.70 33.01 10.89
N GLY A 91 -7.69 32.89 9.56
CA GLY A 91 -6.81 33.67 8.69
C GLY A 91 -5.48 32.99 8.33
N GLY A 92 -5.40 31.65 8.42
CA GLY A 92 -4.20 30.88 8.10
C GLY A 92 -3.70 30.97 6.64
N GLY A 93 -4.48 31.53 5.72
CA GLY A 93 -4.10 31.69 4.32
C GLY A 93 -4.63 30.58 3.41
N GLU A 94 -4.04 30.45 2.22
CA GLU A 94 -4.45 29.46 1.23
C GLU A 94 -3.91 28.07 1.58
N LEU A 95 -4.79 27.07 1.58
CA LEU A 95 -4.44 25.72 1.98
C LEU A 95 -5.00 24.69 0.99
N VAL A 96 -4.10 23.86 0.46
CA VAL A 96 -4.44 22.67 -0.31
C VAL A 96 -4.36 21.44 0.60
N VAL A 97 -5.45 20.69 0.67
CA VAL A 97 -5.56 19.45 1.44
C VAL A 97 -5.67 18.27 0.49
N ILE A 98 -4.72 17.34 0.61
CA ILE A 98 -4.68 16.09 -0.17
C ILE A 98 -4.78 14.93 0.81
N CYS A 99 -5.74 14.03 0.62
CA CYS A 99 -5.81 12.77 1.35
C CYS A 99 -5.31 11.66 0.44
N VAL A 100 -4.37 10.83 0.88
CA VAL A 100 -3.87 9.67 0.14
C VAL A 100 -4.16 8.44 0.98
N LEU A 101 -5.09 7.60 0.53
CA LEU A 101 -5.72 6.55 1.33
C LEU A 101 -5.61 5.17 0.64
N ALA A 102 -5.56 4.08 1.40
CA ALA A 102 -5.51 2.72 0.86
C ALA A 102 -6.92 2.13 0.73
N ALA A 103 -7.32 1.70 -0.47
CA ALA A 103 -8.63 1.03 -0.64
C ALA A 103 -8.62 -0.38 -0.02
N ALA A 104 -7.46 -1.03 0.01
CA ALA A 104 -7.23 -2.26 0.76
C ALA A 104 -5.78 -2.37 1.23
N SER A 105 -5.59 -3.02 2.38
CA SER A 105 -4.26 -3.38 2.88
C SER A 105 -3.67 -4.52 2.04
N ASN A 106 -2.43 -4.37 1.59
CA ASN A 106 -1.67 -5.45 0.97
C ASN A 106 -1.06 -6.43 1.99
N VAL A 107 -1.29 -6.21 3.30
CA VAL A 107 -0.82 -7.05 4.40
C VAL A 107 -1.96 -7.88 4.96
N THR A 108 -3.05 -7.23 5.37
CA THR A 108 -4.18 -7.90 6.03
C THR A 108 -5.36 -8.16 5.10
N GLY A 109 -5.35 -7.61 3.88
CA GLY A 109 -6.49 -7.65 2.96
C GLY A 109 -7.66 -6.77 3.38
N LEU A 110 -7.66 -6.17 4.58
CA LEU A 110 -8.74 -5.30 5.06
C LEU A 110 -9.01 -4.17 4.07
N CYS A 111 -10.28 -3.96 3.74
CA CYS A 111 -10.74 -2.99 2.75
C CYS A 111 -11.44 -1.82 3.43
N ALA A 112 -11.11 -0.60 3.01
CA ALA A 112 -11.80 0.60 3.43
C ALA A 112 -13.16 0.74 2.74
N ASP A 113 -14.12 1.38 3.41
CA ASP A 113 -15.36 1.85 2.78
C ASP A 113 -15.08 3.14 2.01
N VAL A 114 -14.58 2.98 0.78
CA VAL A 114 -14.12 4.09 -0.07
C VAL A 114 -15.16 5.20 -0.22
N PRO A 115 -16.44 4.91 -0.59
CA PRO A 115 -17.47 5.94 -0.68
C PRO A 115 -17.68 6.70 0.64
N ARG A 116 -17.82 5.99 1.76
CA ARG A 116 -18.06 6.58 3.08
C ARG A 116 -16.92 7.50 3.51
N VAL A 117 -15.68 7.01 3.44
CA VAL A 117 -14.50 7.76 3.85
C VAL A 117 -14.31 9.00 2.97
N THR A 118 -14.54 8.87 1.65
CA THR A 118 -14.44 10.01 0.72
C THR A 118 -15.49 11.07 1.02
N ALA A 119 -16.75 10.67 1.23
CA ALA A 119 -17.83 11.60 1.57
C ALA A 119 -17.56 12.31 2.91
N ARG A 120 -17.05 11.59 3.91
CA ARG A 120 -16.69 12.15 5.22
C ARG A 120 -15.54 13.16 5.13
N ALA A 121 -14.50 12.85 4.37
CA ALA A 121 -13.37 13.75 4.14
C ALA A 121 -13.84 15.07 3.48
N ARG A 122 -14.66 14.96 2.42
CA ARG A 122 -15.21 16.14 1.74
C ARG A 122 -16.23 16.91 2.57
N GLY A 123 -17.02 16.22 3.38
CA GLY A 123 -17.93 16.87 4.32
C GLY A 123 -17.20 17.78 5.31
N ALA A 124 -16.03 17.35 5.80
CA ALA A 124 -15.18 18.16 6.66
C ALA A 124 -14.46 19.28 5.89
N TRP A 125 -13.93 18.97 4.70
CA TRP A 125 -13.19 19.90 3.86
C TRP A 125 -13.62 19.78 2.38
N PRO A 126 -14.53 20.66 1.89
CA PRO A 126 -15.15 20.50 0.56
C PRO A 126 -14.19 20.48 -0.64
N SER A 127 -13.05 21.17 -0.55
CA SER A 127 -12.05 21.23 -1.63
C SER A 127 -10.95 20.17 -1.50
N ALA A 128 -11.12 19.16 -0.64
CA ALA A 128 -10.09 18.17 -0.37
C ALA A 128 -9.94 17.30 -1.61
N VAL A 129 -8.70 17.06 -2.00
CA VAL A 129 -8.36 16.11 -3.06
C VAL A 129 -8.21 14.74 -2.42
N VAL A 130 -9.15 13.83 -2.69
CA VAL A 130 -9.15 12.49 -2.07
C VAL A 130 -8.66 11.44 -3.07
N CYS A 131 -7.43 10.97 -2.85
CA CYS A 131 -6.73 10.00 -3.66
C CYS A 131 -6.77 8.60 -3.02
N TRP A 132 -7.01 7.57 -3.84
CA TRP A 132 -7.09 6.18 -3.37
C TRP A 132 -6.12 5.26 -4.10
N ASP A 133 -5.36 4.47 -3.33
CA ASP A 133 -4.57 3.35 -3.83
C ASP A 133 -5.44 2.10 -3.91
N PHE A 134 -5.75 1.69 -5.14
CA PHE A 134 -6.54 0.49 -5.42
C PHE A 134 -5.66 -0.72 -5.74
N ALA A 135 -4.33 -0.64 -5.62
CA ALA A 135 -3.45 -1.71 -6.08
C ALA A 135 -3.69 -3.05 -5.38
N ALA A 136 -4.17 -3.08 -4.13
CA ALA A 136 -4.51 -4.32 -3.42
C ALA A 136 -6.01 -4.67 -3.46
N ALA A 137 -6.88 -3.76 -3.94
CA ALA A 137 -8.33 -3.95 -3.98
C ALA A 137 -8.83 -4.28 -5.40
N LEU A 138 -8.17 -3.73 -6.42
CA LEU A 138 -8.53 -3.91 -7.82
C LEU A 138 -8.46 -5.39 -8.19
N GLY A 139 -9.53 -5.90 -8.80
CA GLY A 139 -9.66 -7.32 -9.17
C GLY A 139 -10.24 -8.21 -8.08
N HIS A 140 -10.45 -7.69 -6.86
CA HIS A 140 -11.01 -8.42 -5.72
C HIS A 140 -12.32 -7.80 -5.21
N ARG A 141 -12.41 -6.46 -5.23
CA ARG A 141 -13.57 -5.71 -4.74
C ARG A 141 -14.08 -4.72 -5.81
N PRO A 142 -15.38 -4.38 -5.80
CA PRO A 142 -15.93 -3.38 -6.70
C PRO A 142 -15.19 -2.04 -6.55
N CYS A 143 -14.91 -1.40 -7.69
CA CYS A 143 -14.27 -0.09 -7.74
C CYS A 143 -15.16 0.83 -8.58
N ASP A 144 -15.88 1.73 -7.91
CA ASP A 144 -16.62 2.80 -8.56
C ASP A 144 -16.04 4.15 -8.12
N LEU A 145 -15.50 4.90 -9.09
CA LEU A 145 -14.90 6.22 -8.85
C LEU A 145 -15.95 7.35 -8.85
N ASN A 146 -17.19 7.05 -9.23
CA ASN A 146 -18.34 7.97 -9.23
C ASN A 146 -19.60 7.23 -8.73
N PRO A 147 -19.59 6.75 -7.48
CA PRO A 147 -20.72 6.01 -6.94
C PRO A 147 -22.01 6.86 -7.07
N PRO A 148 -23.11 6.28 -7.57
CA PRO A 148 -24.35 7.02 -7.73
C PRO A 148 -24.95 7.40 -6.36
N GLY A 149 -25.69 8.50 -6.32
CA GLY A 149 -26.46 8.91 -5.14
C GLY A 149 -25.72 9.82 -4.16
N ASP A 150 -24.38 9.86 -4.17
CA ASP A 150 -23.61 10.79 -3.35
C ASP A 150 -22.41 11.39 -4.11
N ALA A 151 -22.56 12.66 -4.52
CA ALA A 151 -21.50 13.39 -5.21
C ALA A 151 -20.24 13.59 -4.33
N LEU A 152 -20.39 13.60 -3.00
CA LEU A 152 -19.25 13.74 -2.08
C LEU A 152 -18.38 12.48 -2.08
N ALA A 153 -18.94 11.32 -2.42
CA ALA A 153 -18.23 10.04 -2.46
C ALA A 153 -17.37 9.84 -3.73
N ALA A 154 -17.42 10.74 -4.73
CA ALA A 154 -16.65 10.59 -5.96
C ALA A 154 -15.13 10.66 -5.71
N VAL A 155 -14.35 9.68 -6.14
CA VAL A 155 -12.89 9.67 -5.95
C VAL A 155 -12.20 10.70 -6.85
N ASP A 156 -11.22 11.46 -6.36
CA ASP A 156 -10.52 12.49 -7.14
C ASP A 156 -9.38 11.95 -8.00
N ALA A 157 -8.60 11.03 -7.42
CA ALA A 157 -7.55 10.31 -8.10
C ALA A 157 -7.52 8.86 -7.60
N ALA A 158 -7.25 7.92 -8.51
CA ALA A 158 -7.13 6.51 -8.20
C ALA A 158 -5.89 5.91 -8.86
N PHE A 159 -5.09 5.20 -8.08
CA PHE A 159 -3.90 4.50 -8.53
C PHE A 159 -4.23 3.03 -8.76
N PHE A 160 -4.03 2.55 -9.99
CA PHE A 160 -4.27 1.16 -10.36
C PHE A 160 -2.96 0.48 -10.77
N SER A 161 -2.83 -0.78 -10.36
CA SER A 161 -1.71 -1.65 -10.72
C SER A 161 -2.22 -2.90 -11.46
N PRO A 162 -2.53 -2.80 -12.76
CA PRO A 162 -3.10 -3.92 -13.52
C PRO A 162 -2.21 -5.17 -13.53
N HIS A 163 -0.90 -5.06 -13.25
CA HIS A 163 0.01 -6.21 -13.15
C HIS A 163 -0.34 -7.18 -12.00
N LYS A 164 -1.19 -6.75 -11.06
CA LYS A 164 -1.71 -7.58 -9.96
C LYS A 164 -2.99 -8.33 -10.32
N LEU A 165 -3.57 -8.05 -11.49
CA LEU A 165 -4.78 -8.68 -11.96
C LEU A 165 -4.46 -9.97 -12.72
N TRP A 166 -5.45 -10.85 -12.86
CA TRP A 166 -5.34 -12.04 -13.69
C TRP A 166 -4.99 -11.67 -15.15
N GLY A 167 -3.89 -12.20 -15.67
CA GLY A 167 -3.36 -11.84 -17.01
C GLY A 167 -2.66 -10.48 -17.07
N GLY A 168 -2.56 -9.79 -15.94
CA GLY A 168 -1.95 -8.48 -15.74
C GLY A 168 -0.45 -8.35 -15.95
N PRO A 169 0.40 -9.33 -15.54
CA PRO A 169 1.85 -9.15 -15.55
C PRO A 169 2.40 -8.57 -16.87
N GLY A 170 3.19 -7.51 -16.77
CA GLY A 170 3.74 -6.74 -17.90
C GLY A 170 2.82 -5.65 -18.48
N SER A 171 1.69 -5.37 -17.85
CA SER A 171 0.87 -4.18 -18.13
C SER A 171 1.53 -2.89 -17.60
N VAL A 172 1.03 -1.73 -18.06
CA VAL A 172 1.33 -0.43 -17.45
C VAL A 172 0.55 -0.22 -16.15
N GLY A 173 0.98 0.76 -15.34
CA GLY A 173 0.14 1.35 -14.28
C GLY A 173 -0.86 2.33 -14.86
N VAL A 174 -1.97 2.58 -14.15
CA VAL A 174 -3.01 3.52 -14.60
C VAL A 174 -3.33 4.50 -13.48
N LEU A 175 -3.28 5.80 -13.78
CA LEU A 175 -3.75 6.88 -12.92
C LEU A 175 -5.07 7.40 -13.48
N ALA A 176 -6.17 7.19 -12.78
CA ALA A 176 -7.43 7.85 -13.11
C ALA A 176 -7.55 9.12 -12.26
N VAL A 177 -7.76 10.28 -12.88
CA VAL A 177 -7.82 11.57 -12.18
C VAL A 177 -8.93 12.45 -12.77
N LYS A 178 -9.59 13.24 -11.92
CA LYS A 178 -10.58 14.21 -12.41
C LYS A 178 -9.89 15.29 -13.23
N LYS A 179 -10.41 15.57 -14.43
CA LYS A 179 -9.90 16.62 -15.34
C LYS A 179 -9.71 17.98 -14.67
N ARG A 180 -10.56 18.33 -13.69
CA ARG A 180 -10.46 19.57 -12.89
C ARG A 180 -9.15 19.72 -12.09
N LEU A 181 -8.37 18.66 -11.94
CA LEU A 181 -7.08 18.67 -11.24
C LEU A 181 -5.90 18.81 -12.20
N LEU A 182 -6.11 18.66 -13.51
CA LEU A 182 -5.09 18.76 -14.55
C LEU A 182 -4.92 20.22 -15.02
N CYS A 183 -4.64 21.12 -14.08
CA CYS A 183 -4.54 22.56 -14.31
C CYS A 183 -3.11 23.05 -14.55
N ASN A 184 -2.12 22.15 -14.50
CA ASN A 184 -0.71 22.46 -14.68
C ASN A 184 -0.42 22.95 -16.11
N ALA A 185 0.44 23.96 -16.24
CA ALA A 185 0.93 24.42 -17.56
C ALA A 185 2.08 23.55 -18.09
N VAL A 186 2.80 22.87 -17.18
CA VAL A 186 3.96 22.02 -17.45
C VAL A 186 3.63 20.61 -16.96
N PRO A 187 3.83 19.55 -17.77
CA PRO A 187 3.60 18.17 -17.34
C PRO A 187 4.50 17.73 -16.20
N ALA A 188 4.10 16.67 -15.51
CA ALA A 188 4.92 16.06 -14.46
C ALA A 188 6.29 15.60 -15.01
N VAL A 189 6.31 15.08 -16.24
CA VAL A 189 7.54 14.70 -16.94
C VAL A 189 7.60 15.42 -18.29
N PRO A 190 8.44 16.45 -18.45
CA PRO A 190 8.70 17.06 -19.75
C PRO A 190 9.52 16.13 -20.65
N GLY A 191 9.18 16.04 -21.94
CA GLY A 191 9.94 15.24 -22.90
C GLY A 191 9.35 15.23 -24.31
N GLY A 192 9.90 14.39 -25.18
CA GLY A 192 9.27 14.11 -26.48
C GLY A 192 7.88 13.51 -26.30
N GLY A 193 6.98 13.69 -27.28
CA GLY A 193 5.62 13.18 -27.23
C GLY A 193 4.60 14.09 -26.54
N VAL A 194 5.01 14.96 -25.61
CA VAL A 194 4.11 15.89 -24.88
C VAL A 194 4.24 17.35 -25.32
N VAL A 195 5.25 17.64 -26.13
CA VAL A 195 5.55 18.98 -26.64
C VAL A 195 4.83 19.19 -27.96
N PHE A 196 4.06 20.27 -28.05
CA PHE A 196 3.33 20.67 -29.25
C PHE A 196 4.26 21.33 -30.29
N TYR A 197 5.13 22.22 -29.83
CA TYR A 197 6.06 22.94 -30.70
C TYR A 197 7.33 23.35 -29.95
N VAL A 198 8.47 23.26 -30.62
CA VAL A 198 9.78 23.70 -30.14
C VAL A 198 10.39 24.66 -31.16
N SER A 199 10.94 25.76 -30.67
CA SER A 199 11.75 26.69 -31.46
C SER A 199 12.96 27.14 -30.67
N GLU A 200 13.85 27.90 -31.31
CA GLU A 200 15.02 28.50 -30.66
C GLU A 200 14.64 29.41 -29.47
N GLY A 201 13.43 29.99 -29.49
CA GLY A 201 12.93 30.90 -28.44
C GLY A 201 12.15 30.22 -27.32
N GLY A 202 11.92 28.91 -27.37
CA GLY A 202 11.18 28.17 -26.34
C GLY A 202 10.27 27.08 -26.91
N HIS A 203 9.34 26.60 -26.07
CA HIS A 203 8.44 25.49 -26.40
C HIS A 203 7.03 25.67 -25.84
N SER A 204 6.09 24.89 -26.36
CA SER A 204 4.71 24.80 -25.87
C SER A 204 4.29 23.34 -25.75
N TYR A 205 3.41 23.01 -24.81
CA TYR A 205 2.91 21.66 -24.60
C TYR A 205 1.56 21.42 -25.27
N ILE A 206 1.25 20.15 -25.51
CA ILE A 206 -0.04 19.71 -26.05
C ILE A 206 -1.18 20.16 -25.12
N GLN A 207 -2.31 20.57 -25.71
CA GLN A 207 -3.48 21.06 -24.97
C GLN A 207 -4.30 19.94 -24.34
N ASN A 208 -4.28 18.74 -24.94
CA ASN A 208 -4.87 17.56 -24.34
C ASN A 208 -4.10 17.20 -23.06
N SER A 209 -4.78 17.35 -21.93
CA SER A 209 -4.20 17.15 -20.60
C SER A 209 -3.77 15.71 -20.33
N GLU A 210 -4.41 14.71 -20.96
CA GLU A 210 -4.06 13.30 -20.79
C GLU A 210 -2.77 12.99 -21.55
N GLU A 211 -2.75 13.27 -22.86
CA GLU A 211 -1.57 13.09 -23.70
C GLU A 211 -0.34 13.83 -23.15
N ARG A 212 -0.56 15.01 -22.56
CA ARG A 212 0.50 15.83 -21.99
C ARG A 212 1.21 15.16 -20.79
N GLU A 213 0.55 14.26 -20.06
CA GLU A 213 1.17 13.56 -18.92
C GLU A 213 1.88 12.25 -19.32
N GLU A 214 1.92 11.90 -20.61
CA GLU A 214 2.51 10.66 -21.13
C GLU A 214 3.76 10.92 -21.97
N ALA A 215 4.83 11.43 -21.33
CA ALA A 215 6.08 11.70 -22.03
C ALA A 215 6.80 10.44 -22.55
N GLY A 216 7.33 10.57 -23.77
CA GLY A 216 8.05 9.53 -24.48
C GLY A 216 7.12 8.62 -25.29
N THR A 217 7.68 7.50 -25.77
CA THR A 217 6.87 6.45 -26.37
C THR A 217 6.25 5.63 -25.23
N PRO A 218 4.90 5.55 -25.13
CA PRO A 218 4.28 4.76 -24.08
C PRO A 218 4.61 3.28 -24.26
N ASN A 219 4.47 2.49 -23.20
CA ASN A 219 4.54 1.04 -23.30
C ASN A 219 3.26 0.51 -23.98
N ILE A 220 3.20 0.64 -25.31
CA ILE A 220 2.03 0.34 -26.15
C ILE A 220 1.48 -1.07 -25.87
N VAL A 221 2.37 -2.07 -25.84
CA VAL A 221 1.97 -3.47 -25.57
C VAL A 221 1.41 -3.61 -24.16
N GLY A 222 2.02 -2.94 -23.17
CA GLY A 222 1.52 -2.88 -21.80
C GLY A 222 0.15 -2.20 -21.67
N CYS A 223 -0.12 -1.15 -22.46
CA CYS A 223 -1.42 -0.49 -22.51
C CYS A 223 -2.50 -1.40 -23.11
N ILE A 224 -2.20 -2.08 -24.23
CA ILE A 224 -3.11 -3.07 -24.83
C ILE A 224 -3.41 -4.18 -23.83
N ARG A 225 -2.39 -4.70 -23.14
CA ARG A 225 -2.57 -5.74 -22.10
C ARG A 225 -3.45 -5.24 -20.95
N ALA A 226 -3.23 -4.02 -20.47
CA ALA A 226 -4.09 -3.43 -19.44
C ALA A 226 -5.57 -3.38 -19.89
N GLY A 227 -5.83 -2.91 -21.12
CA GLY A 227 -7.18 -2.89 -21.69
C GLY A 227 -7.84 -4.27 -21.77
N LEU A 228 -7.11 -5.29 -22.21
CA LEU A 228 -7.61 -6.67 -22.26
C LEU A 228 -7.93 -7.24 -20.87
N VAL A 229 -7.11 -6.93 -19.87
CA VAL A 229 -7.32 -7.37 -18.49
C VAL A 229 -8.55 -6.72 -17.88
N PHE A 230 -8.76 -5.41 -18.09
CA PHE A 230 -9.99 -4.73 -17.67
C PHE A 230 -11.21 -5.27 -18.41
N HIS A 231 -11.09 -5.56 -19.71
CA HIS A 231 -12.16 -6.17 -20.48
C HIS A 231 -12.55 -7.55 -19.92
N LEU A 232 -11.56 -8.40 -19.61
CA LEU A 232 -11.78 -9.71 -18.99
C LEU A 232 -12.50 -9.59 -17.64
N LEU A 233 -12.03 -8.70 -16.76
CA LEU A 233 -12.70 -8.45 -15.47
C LEU A 233 -14.14 -7.97 -15.64
N GLY A 234 -14.40 -7.12 -16.64
CA GLY A 234 -15.75 -6.65 -16.96
C GLY A 234 -16.70 -7.72 -17.49
N GLN A 235 -16.21 -8.88 -17.95
CA GLN A 235 -17.04 -10.02 -18.33
C GLN A 235 -17.51 -10.84 -17.11
N ILE A 236 -16.88 -10.67 -15.95
CA ILE A 236 -17.22 -11.42 -14.75
C ILE A 236 -18.39 -10.71 -14.04
N PRO A 237 -19.49 -11.41 -13.70
CA PRO A 237 -20.63 -10.79 -13.03
C PRO A 237 -20.23 -10.06 -11.74
N ALA A 238 -20.82 -8.89 -11.52
CA ALA A 238 -20.62 -8.13 -10.30
C ALA A 238 -20.98 -8.98 -9.07
N GLY A 239 -20.10 -9.00 -8.06
CA GLY A 239 -20.27 -9.79 -6.84
C GLY A 239 -19.68 -11.21 -6.91
N ALA A 240 -19.55 -11.82 -8.10
CA ALA A 240 -19.07 -13.20 -8.20
C ALA A 240 -17.65 -13.41 -7.63
N ILE A 241 -16.74 -12.46 -7.89
CA ILE A 241 -15.39 -12.47 -7.32
C ILE A 241 -15.43 -12.29 -5.79
N PRO A 242 -15.99 -11.18 -5.25
CA PRO A 242 -16.10 -10.99 -3.80
C PRO A 242 -16.70 -12.18 -3.07
N ASP A 243 -17.81 -12.73 -3.56
CA ASP A 243 -18.51 -13.83 -2.90
C ASP A 243 -17.68 -15.11 -2.85
N ARG A 244 -16.95 -15.41 -3.94
CA ARG A 244 -16.09 -16.59 -4.01
C ARG A 244 -14.86 -16.45 -3.11
N GLU A 245 -14.18 -15.30 -3.17
CA GLU A 245 -13.03 -15.03 -2.31
C GLU A 245 -13.41 -15.02 -0.83
N GLU A 246 -14.54 -14.44 -0.46
CA GLU A 246 -15.01 -14.44 0.93
C GLU A 246 -15.18 -15.87 1.48
N ARG A 247 -15.79 -16.77 0.70
CA ARG A 247 -15.95 -18.18 1.12
C ARG A 247 -14.61 -18.90 1.29
N MET A 248 -13.67 -18.68 0.37
CA MET A 248 -12.33 -19.29 0.45
C MET A 248 -11.53 -18.74 1.63
N LEU A 249 -11.60 -17.42 1.81
CA LEU A 249 -10.91 -16.71 2.88
C LEU A 249 -11.46 -17.14 4.24
N GLN A 250 -12.78 -17.23 4.40
CA GLN A 250 -13.39 -17.65 5.66
C GLN A 250 -12.95 -19.06 6.06
N ARG A 251 -12.89 -20.01 5.12
CA ARG A 251 -12.36 -21.36 5.39
C ARG A 251 -10.93 -21.33 5.93
N ALA A 252 -10.07 -20.51 5.30
CA ALA A 252 -8.69 -20.37 5.73
C ALA A 252 -8.56 -19.69 7.11
N LEU A 253 -9.33 -18.63 7.36
CA LEU A 253 -9.34 -17.92 8.64
C LEU A 253 -9.91 -18.77 9.77
N ASP A 254 -10.96 -19.55 9.54
CA ASP A 254 -11.51 -20.49 10.53
C ASP A 254 -10.48 -21.55 10.90
N ALA A 255 -9.83 -22.14 9.90
CA ALA A 255 -8.83 -23.19 10.09
C ALA A 255 -7.55 -22.70 10.79
N TRP A 256 -7.07 -21.51 10.43
CA TRP A 256 -5.83 -20.95 10.98
C TRP A 256 -6.06 -20.22 12.31
N GLY A 257 -7.21 -19.58 12.49
CA GLY A 257 -7.59 -18.91 13.75
C GLY A 257 -7.83 -19.87 14.90
N ALA A 258 -8.30 -21.09 14.61
CA ALA A 258 -8.43 -22.14 15.61
C ALA A 258 -7.10 -22.86 15.93
N HIS A 259 -6.04 -22.61 15.15
CA HIS A 259 -4.78 -23.34 15.27
C HIS A 259 -3.87 -22.71 16.33
N PRO A 260 -3.44 -23.45 17.38
CA PRO A 260 -2.74 -22.87 18.53
C PRO A 260 -1.35 -22.30 18.22
N LYS A 261 -0.79 -22.62 17.04
CA LYS A 261 0.55 -22.19 16.60
C LYS A 261 0.54 -21.17 15.47
N ILE A 262 -0.63 -20.74 14.99
CA ILE A 262 -0.72 -19.75 13.92
C ILE A 262 -1.32 -18.48 14.50
N ASP A 263 -0.58 -17.38 14.41
CA ASP A 263 -1.09 -16.06 14.75
C ASP A 263 -1.38 -15.30 13.46
N VAL A 264 -2.67 -15.21 13.11
CA VAL A 264 -3.13 -14.42 11.97
C VAL A 264 -3.06 -12.93 12.34
N LEU A 265 -2.47 -12.13 11.46
CA LEU A 265 -2.30 -10.69 11.68
C LEU A 265 -3.52 -9.90 11.21
N GLY A 266 -3.85 -8.85 11.99
CA GLY A 266 -4.89 -7.87 11.69
C GLY A 266 -6.06 -7.92 12.69
N PRO A 267 -6.52 -6.76 13.20
CA PRO A 267 -7.77 -6.69 13.97
C PRO A 267 -8.94 -7.22 13.16
N GLY A 268 -9.85 -7.92 13.85
CA GLY A 268 -11.00 -8.54 13.20
C GLY A 268 -10.64 -9.65 12.20
N ALA A 269 -9.37 -10.09 12.13
CA ALA A 269 -9.00 -11.15 11.20
C ALA A 269 -9.73 -12.47 11.44
N LEU A 270 -10.24 -12.67 12.66
CA LEU A 270 -11.05 -13.80 13.10
C LEU A 270 -12.47 -13.37 13.54
N ALA A 271 -12.94 -12.19 13.12
CA ALA A 271 -14.26 -11.71 13.50
C ALA A 271 -15.33 -12.69 13.00
N ALA A 272 -15.97 -13.39 13.94
CA ALA A 272 -16.98 -14.40 13.63
C ALA A 272 -18.19 -13.78 12.92
N GLY A 273 -18.68 -14.46 11.88
CA GLY A 273 -19.94 -14.12 11.23
C GLY A 273 -19.93 -12.86 10.35
N GLY A 274 -18.76 -12.40 9.87
CA GLY A 274 -18.67 -11.30 8.90
C GLY A 274 -18.93 -9.90 9.48
N ALA A 275 -18.82 -9.74 10.80
CA ALA A 275 -19.04 -8.45 11.49
C ALA A 275 -17.89 -7.44 11.34
N GLY A 276 -16.86 -7.74 10.54
CA GLY A 276 -15.70 -6.88 10.29
C GLY A 276 -15.72 -6.17 8.93
N PRO A 277 -14.73 -5.31 8.64
CA PRO A 277 -14.55 -4.74 7.31
C PRO A 277 -14.40 -5.82 6.24
N ALA A 278 -14.80 -5.53 5.01
CA ALA A 278 -14.57 -6.42 3.88
C ALA A 278 -13.06 -6.72 3.70
N ARG A 279 -12.70 -7.89 3.15
CA ARG A 279 -11.29 -8.29 2.99
C ARG A 279 -10.98 -8.86 1.61
N THR A 280 -9.84 -8.55 1.01
CA THR A 280 -9.34 -9.35 -0.11
C THR A 280 -8.79 -10.68 0.39
N GLY A 281 -8.50 -11.61 -0.51
CA GLY A 281 -7.99 -12.94 -0.15
C GLY A 281 -6.57 -12.97 0.47
N VAL A 282 -6.00 -11.82 0.86
CA VAL A 282 -4.65 -11.72 1.44
C VAL A 282 -4.67 -12.05 2.93
N VAL A 283 -3.80 -12.97 3.36
CA VAL A 283 -3.63 -13.33 4.77
C VAL A 283 -2.16 -13.29 5.16
N SER A 284 -1.86 -12.52 6.20
CA SER A 284 -0.55 -12.50 6.85
C SER A 284 -0.60 -13.20 8.19
N PHE A 285 0.42 -14.00 8.52
CA PHE A 285 0.48 -14.77 9.75
C PHE A 285 1.91 -15.02 10.22
N MET A 286 2.03 -15.39 11.50
CA MET A 286 3.26 -15.88 12.11
C MET A 286 3.06 -17.31 12.60
N VAL A 287 4.15 -18.07 12.68
CA VAL A 287 4.13 -19.47 13.16
C VAL A 287 4.94 -19.56 14.43
N ARG A 288 4.30 -19.95 15.54
CA ARG A 288 4.95 -20.12 16.84
C ARG A 288 5.95 -21.28 16.80
N TYR A 289 7.07 -21.12 17.50
CA TYR A 289 8.13 -22.12 17.57
C TYR A 289 7.86 -23.15 18.67
N GLY A 290 7.97 -24.44 18.32
CA GLY A 290 7.93 -25.55 19.26
C GLY A 290 6.58 -25.74 19.95
N ASN A 291 6.55 -26.54 21.03
CA ASN A 291 5.32 -26.84 21.75
C ASN A 291 5.12 -26.01 23.04
N ASP A 292 6.15 -25.33 23.59
CA ASP A 292 6.05 -24.81 24.97
C ASP A 292 6.86 -23.53 25.26
N SER A 293 7.42 -22.85 24.25
CA SER A 293 8.22 -21.62 24.46
C SER A 293 7.40 -20.38 24.11
N PRO A 294 6.87 -19.64 25.10
CA PRO A 294 6.12 -18.42 24.82
C PRO A 294 7.03 -17.37 24.18
N GLY A 295 6.54 -16.72 23.12
CA GLY A 295 7.18 -15.57 22.49
C GLY A 295 8.22 -15.88 21.41
N LEU A 296 8.43 -17.15 21.04
CA LEU A 296 9.30 -17.51 19.91
C LEU A 296 8.50 -17.87 18.66
N TYR A 297 9.01 -17.45 17.51
CA TYR A 297 8.42 -17.69 16.19
C TYR A 297 9.44 -18.29 15.24
N LEU A 298 8.97 -19.12 14.31
CA LEU A 298 9.75 -19.48 13.14
C LEU A 298 9.97 -18.25 12.27
N HIS A 299 11.18 -18.10 11.75
CA HIS A 299 11.50 -16.98 10.86
C HIS A 299 10.62 -17.02 9.61
N TYR A 300 10.04 -15.90 9.19
CA TYR A 300 9.06 -15.88 8.10
C TYR A 300 9.63 -16.39 6.76
N ASN A 301 10.89 -16.08 6.42
CA ASN A 301 11.51 -16.62 5.20
C ASN A 301 11.74 -18.14 5.31
N TYR A 302 11.93 -18.67 6.52
CA TYR A 302 12.05 -20.11 6.72
C TYR A 302 10.69 -20.80 6.48
N VAL A 303 9.62 -20.25 7.03
CA VAL A 303 8.26 -20.76 6.79
C VAL A 303 7.90 -20.68 5.30
N ALA A 304 8.26 -19.58 4.63
CA ALA A 304 8.04 -19.44 3.19
C ALA A 304 8.84 -20.48 2.37
N ALA A 305 10.09 -20.76 2.75
CA ALA A 305 10.89 -21.81 2.12
C ALA A 305 10.25 -23.20 2.31
N LEU A 306 9.79 -23.54 3.52
CA LEU A 306 9.11 -24.82 3.76
C LEU A 306 7.83 -24.98 2.93
N LEU A 307 7.03 -23.92 2.82
CA LEU A 307 5.81 -23.92 2.00
C LEU A 307 6.14 -24.18 0.52
N ASN A 308 7.20 -23.57 0.01
CA ASN A 308 7.67 -23.77 -1.36
C ASN A 308 8.21 -25.19 -1.57
N ASP A 309 9.16 -25.62 -0.75
CA ASP A 309 9.96 -26.83 -1.01
C ASP A 309 9.14 -28.11 -0.82
N LEU A 310 8.21 -28.12 0.14
CA LEU A 310 7.46 -29.31 0.51
C LEU A 310 6.10 -29.40 -0.17
N PHE A 311 5.49 -28.25 -0.50
CA PHE A 311 4.10 -28.20 -0.96
C PHE A 311 3.92 -27.44 -2.29
N GLY A 312 4.98 -26.82 -2.82
CA GLY A 312 4.87 -25.98 -4.02
C GLY A 312 4.07 -24.68 -3.78
N VAL A 313 3.88 -24.27 -2.53
CA VAL A 313 3.12 -23.08 -2.16
C VAL A 313 4.04 -21.86 -2.16
N GLN A 314 3.80 -20.93 -3.09
CA GLN A 314 4.56 -19.69 -3.19
C GLN A 314 4.06 -18.65 -2.18
N ALA A 315 4.70 -18.58 -1.02
CA ALA A 315 4.47 -17.56 -0.02
C ALA A 315 5.44 -16.37 -0.19
N ARG A 316 5.13 -15.24 0.46
CA ARG A 316 6.08 -14.12 0.61
C ARG A 316 6.41 -13.87 2.06
N GLY A 317 7.68 -13.57 2.31
CA GLY A 317 8.19 -13.15 3.61
C GLY A 317 8.50 -11.65 3.67
N GLY A 318 8.41 -11.05 4.86
CA GLY A 318 8.90 -9.70 5.18
C GLY A 318 7.80 -8.71 5.56
N CYS A 319 8.10 -7.40 5.49
CA CYS A 319 7.14 -6.33 5.82
C CYS A 319 6.23 -5.89 4.66
N ALA A 320 6.21 -6.63 3.55
CA ALA A 320 5.37 -6.38 2.36
C ALA A 320 5.33 -4.91 1.87
N CYS A 321 6.43 -4.17 1.97
CA CYS A 321 6.49 -2.75 1.59
C CYS A 321 5.47 -1.85 2.32
N ALA A 322 5.00 -2.24 3.50
CA ALA A 322 4.11 -1.47 4.37
C ALA A 322 4.74 -1.35 5.77
N GLY A 323 5.97 -0.83 5.84
CA GLY A 323 6.82 -0.86 7.04
C GLY A 323 6.13 -0.41 8.33
N PRO A 324 5.53 0.81 8.39
CA PRO A 324 4.83 1.29 9.58
C PRO A 324 3.66 0.37 9.99
N TYR A 325 2.82 -0.05 9.04
CA TYR A 325 1.71 -0.96 9.31
C TYR A 325 2.18 -2.35 9.78
N ALA A 326 3.24 -2.88 9.17
CA ALA A 326 3.86 -4.14 9.57
C ALA A 326 4.42 -4.07 11.00
N GLN A 327 5.09 -2.97 11.36
CA GLN A 327 5.60 -2.77 12.72
C GLN A 327 4.44 -2.64 13.73
N TRP A 328 3.35 -1.99 13.34
CA TRP A 328 2.15 -1.88 14.17
C TRP A 328 1.52 -3.24 14.45
N LEU A 329 1.33 -4.05 13.41
CA LEU A 329 0.81 -5.42 13.54
C LEU A 329 1.71 -6.33 14.40
N LEU A 330 3.01 -6.04 14.45
CA LEU A 330 3.98 -6.78 15.24
C LEU A 330 4.19 -6.20 16.65
N GLY A 331 3.59 -5.04 16.97
CA GLY A 331 3.77 -4.36 18.27
C GLY A 331 5.19 -3.84 18.50
N ILE A 332 5.87 -3.39 17.44
CA ILE A 332 7.28 -2.95 17.47
C ILE A 332 7.47 -1.54 16.90
N GLU A 333 6.44 -0.69 16.88
CA GLU A 333 6.51 0.66 16.29
C GLU A 333 7.60 1.51 16.96
N GLY A 334 7.80 1.33 18.26
CA GLY A 334 8.84 2.01 19.04
C GLY A 334 10.27 1.53 18.75
N LEU A 335 10.47 0.51 17.91
CA LEU A 335 11.77 -0.11 17.64
C LEU A 335 12.29 0.15 16.21
N SER A 336 11.57 0.95 15.40
CA SER A 336 11.90 1.13 13.97
C SER A 336 13.33 1.63 13.75
N GLU A 337 13.76 2.62 14.53
CA GLU A 337 15.11 3.20 14.41
C GLU A 337 16.20 2.23 14.87
N GLU A 338 15.95 1.42 15.91
CA GLU A 338 16.87 0.37 16.33
C GLU A 338 17.05 -0.69 15.24
N PHE A 339 15.95 -1.15 14.63
CA PHE A 339 16.01 -2.12 13.54
C PHE A 339 16.80 -1.57 12.35
N GLU A 340 16.51 -0.34 11.92
CA GLU A 340 17.23 0.30 10.81
C GLU A 340 18.73 0.43 11.14
N ARG A 341 19.06 0.92 12.33
CA ARG A 341 20.46 1.06 12.79
C ARG A 341 21.17 -0.29 12.83
N CYS A 342 20.48 -1.33 13.28
CA CYS A 342 21.03 -2.67 13.36
C CYS A 342 21.28 -3.28 11.97
N LEU A 343 20.30 -3.18 11.07
CA LEU A 343 20.41 -3.65 9.69
C LEU A 343 21.55 -2.95 8.94
N LYS A 344 21.64 -1.61 9.04
CA LYS A 344 22.74 -0.84 8.43
C LYS A 344 24.12 -1.21 8.97
N ARG A 345 24.21 -1.50 10.27
CA ARG A 345 25.49 -1.83 10.92
C ARG A 345 25.96 -3.24 10.65
N THR A 346 25.04 -4.20 10.60
CA THR A 346 25.36 -5.64 10.57
C THR A 346 25.23 -6.25 9.18
N ALA A 347 24.45 -5.62 8.29
CA ALA A 347 24.00 -6.21 7.02
C ALA A 347 23.33 -7.59 7.19
N GLN A 348 22.83 -7.91 8.40
CA GLN A 348 22.21 -9.20 8.69
C GLN A 348 20.71 -9.14 8.42
N GLU A 349 20.29 -9.61 7.23
CA GLU A 349 18.89 -9.61 6.81
C GLU A 349 17.96 -10.43 7.72
N VAL A 350 18.49 -11.40 8.48
CA VAL A 350 17.72 -12.20 9.46
C VAL A 350 17.09 -11.35 10.57
N LEU A 351 17.63 -10.16 10.81
CA LEU A 351 17.12 -9.24 11.84
C LEU A 351 15.95 -8.39 11.35
N ARG A 352 15.66 -8.41 10.05
CA ARG A 352 14.55 -7.65 9.48
C ARG A 352 13.25 -8.27 10.00
N PRO A 353 12.39 -7.51 10.69
CA PRO A 353 11.12 -8.03 11.16
C PRO A 353 10.22 -8.39 9.97
N GLY A 354 9.23 -9.24 10.19
CA GLY A 354 8.31 -9.63 9.15
C GLY A 354 7.43 -10.81 9.53
N PHE A 355 6.57 -11.16 8.58
CA PHE A 355 5.60 -12.24 8.69
C PHE A 355 5.51 -12.97 7.36
N VAL A 356 4.80 -14.09 7.36
CA VAL A 356 4.48 -14.83 6.14
C VAL A 356 3.19 -14.29 5.59
N ARG A 357 3.12 -14.12 4.27
CA ARG A 357 1.91 -13.74 3.56
C ARG A 357 1.60 -14.74 2.46
N VAL A 358 0.39 -15.25 2.49
CA VAL A 358 -0.23 -16.06 1.43
C VAL A 358 -1.53 -15.39 1.01
N GLY A 359 -2.18 -15.92 0.00
CA GLY A 359 -3.53 -15.48 -0.32
C GLY A 359 -4.32 -16.55 -1.04
N VAL A 360 -5.64 -16.48 -0.88
CA VAL A 360 -6.60 -17.16 -1.74
C VAL A 360 -6.97 -16.22 -2.88
N HIS A 361 -7.20 -16.76 -4.06
CA HIS A 361 -7.62 -16.00 -5.23
C HIS A 361 -8.87 -16.64 -5.80
N TRP A 362 -9.85 -15.84 -6.25
CA TRP A 362 -11.14 -16.33 -6.76
C TRP A 362 -11.02 -17.43 -7.84
N ALA A 363 -9.93 -17.48 -8.57
CA ALA A 363 -9.70 -18.48 -9.61
C ALA A 363 -9.11 -19.82 -9.11
N MET A 364 -8.74 -19.94 -7.84
CA MET A 364 -8.29 -21.21 -7.25
C MET A 364 -9.45 -22.21 -7.21
N SER A 365 -9.15 -23.50 -7.33
CA SER A 365 -10.11 -24.57 -7.04
C SER A 365 -10.34 -24.70 -5.54
N ASP A 366 -11.40 -25.40 -5.12
CA ASP A 366 -11.63 -25.64 -3.70
C ASP A 366 -10.56 -26.58 -3.11
N GLU A 367 -10.04 -27.48 -3.94
CA GLU A 367 -8.93 -28.38 -3.63
C GLU A 367 -7.61 -27.62 -3.43
N ASP A 368 -7.32 -26.60 -4.26
CA ASP A 368 -6.12 -25.77 -4.07
C ASP A 368 -6.19 -25.01 -2.74
N VAL A 369 -7.38 -24.52 -2.37
CA VAL A 369 -7.61 -23.83 -1.09
C VAL A 369 -7.43 -24.80 0.09
N ASP A 370 -7.96 -26.02 0.01
CA ASP A 370 -7.77 -27.04 1.04
C ASP A 370 -6.29 -27.44 1.18
N ALA A 371 -5.60 -27.62 0.05
CA ALA A 371 -4.17 -27.93 0.04
C ALA A 371 -3.34 -26.81 0.68
N LEU A 372 -3.65 -25.55 0.38
CA LEU A 372 -3.01 -24.39 1.01
C LEU A 372 -3.24 -24.37 2.53
N ILE A 373 -4.48 -24.56 2.97
CA ILE A 373 -4.84 -24.58 4.39
C ILE A 373 -4.06 -25.68 5.12
N ALA A 374 -4.07 -26.89 4.58
CA ALA A 374 -3.39 -28.05 5.14
C ALA A 374 -1.86 -27.87 5.16
N ALA A 375 -1.27 -27.30 4.12
CA ALA A 375 0.16 -27.03 4.06
C ALA A 375 0.60 -26.05 5.17
N VAL A 376 -0.14 -24.97 5.39
CA VAL A 376 0.16 -24.00 6.45
C VAL A 376 0.03 -24.63 7.84
N GLN A 377 -1.01 -25.43 8.08
CA GLN A 377 -1.17 -26.16 9.35
C GLN A 377 -0.03 -27.17 9.57
N TRP A 378 0.35 -27.92 8.53
CA TRP A 378 1.46 -28.87 8.62
C TRP A 378 2.77 -28.18 8.97
N VAL A 379 3.08 -27.05 8.33
CA VAL A 379 4.29 -26.26 8.65
C VAL A 379 4.22 -25.71 10.08
N ALA A 380 3.04 -25.31 10.55
CA ALA A 380 2.87 -24.88 11.93
C ALA A 380 3.15 -26.00 12.96
N ASP A 381 2.72 -27.22 12.67
CA ASP A 381 2.92 -28.35 13.58
C ASP A 381 4.30 -28.99 13.53
N HIS A 382 4.87 -29.07 12.33
CA HIS A 382 6.05 -29.89 12.05
C HIS A 382 7.25 -29.11 11.52
N GLY A 383 7.06 -27.88 11.04
CA GLY A 383 8.11 -27.09 10.38
C GLY A 383 9.35 -26.91 11.26
N TRP A 384 9.19 -26.67 12.56
CA TRP A 384 10.33 -26.52 13.49
C TRP A 384 11.27 -27.73 13.52
N ARG A 385 10.78 -28.94 13.22
CA ARG A 385 11.60 -30.17 13.20
C ARG A 385 12.62 -30.18 12.06
N LEU A 386 12.35 -29.40 11.01
CA LEU A 386 13.19 -29.33 9.82
C LEU A 386 14.26 -28.24 9.93
N LEU A 387 14.36 -27.49 11.04
CA LEU A 387 15.34 -26.40 11.16
C LEU A 387 16.78 -26.88 10.93
N ALA A 388 17.10 -28.10 11.37
CA ALA A 388 18.41 -28.70 11.17
C ALA A 388 18.69 -29.11 9.71
N ALA A 389 17.67 -29.22 8.86
CA ALA A 389 17.80 -29.53 7.44
C ALA A 389 18.05 -28.27 6.58
N TYR A 390 17.87 -27.08 7.15
CA TYR A 390 18.05 -25.81 6.46
C TYR A 390 19.26 -25.04 6.98
N THR A 391 19.72 -24.08 6.17
CA THR A 391 20.72 -23.09 6.53
C THR A 391 20.24 -21.71 6.09
N PHE A 392 20.74 -20.66 6.74
CA PHE A 392 20.42 -19.28 6.41
C PHE A 392 21.60 -18.63 5.69
N ASP A 393 21.37 -18.16 4.47
CA ASP A 393 22.33 -17.35 3.74
C ASP A 393 22.27 -15.91 4.25
N ARG A 394 23.37 -15.47 4.87
CA ARG A 394 23.47 -14.13 5.45
C ARG A 394 23.56 -13.02 4.41
N GLU A 395 24.01 -13.33 3.21
CA GLU A 395 24.18 -12.33 2.14
C GLU A 395 22.86 -12.07 1.43
N THR A 396 22.11 -13.13 1.14
CA THR A 396 20.84 -13.04 0.40
C THR A 396 19.61 -12.94 1.30
N GLY A 397 19.72 -13.35 2.57
CA GLY A 397 18.59 -13.43 3.48
C GLY A 397 17.69 -14.65 3.27
N GLU A 398 18.14 -15.62 2.47
CA GLU A 398 17.38 -16.80 2.08
C GLU A 398 17.59 -17.97 3.04
N TRP A 399 16.57 -18.81 3.14
CA TRP A 399 16.67 -20.10 3.80
C TRP A 399 16.75 -21.18 2.73
N LEU A 400 17.80 -21.98 2.76
CA LEU A 400 18.08 -23.01 1.76
C LEU A 400 18.13 -24.38 2.45
N HIS A 401 17.58 -25.40 1.80
CA HIS A 401 17.83 -26.77 2.22
C HIS A 401 19.32 -27.06 2.09
N ARG A 402 19.92 -27.77 3.06
CA ARG A 402 21.38 -27.96 3.13
C ARG A 402 21.97 -28.73 1.94
N LEU A 403 21.16 -29.45 1.18
CA LEU A 403 21.59 -30.12 -0.05
C LEU A 403 21.66 -29.18 -1.25
N ASP A 404 20.93 -28.07 -1.23
CA ASP A 404 20.89 -27.08 -2.30
C ASP A 404 21.76 -25.86 -1.99
N ALA A 405 22.23 -25.74 -0.74
CA ALA A 405 23.19 -24.72 -0.36
C ALA A 405 24.53 -24.99 -1.08
N PRO A 406 25.14 -23.99 -1.74
CA PRO A 406 26.48 -24.17 -2.29
C PRO A 406 27.43 -24.61 -1.18
N GLU A 407 28.28 -25.62 -1.42
CA GLU A 407 29.35 -26.01 -0.51
C GLU A 407 30.16 -24.74 -0.19
N ARG A 408 30.06 -24.25 1.05
CA ARG A 408 30.80 -23.07 1.54
C ARG A 408 32.00 -23.52 2.36
#